data_AF-A0A6N3AYQ8-F1
#
_entry.id   AF-A0A6N3AYQ8-F1
#
_cell.length_a   1.000
_cell.length_b   1.000
_cell.length_c   1.000
_cell.angle_alpha   90.00
_cell.angle_beta   90.00
_cell.angle_gamma   90.00
#
_symmetry.space_group_name_H-M   'P 1'
#
loop_
_entity.id
_entity.type
_entity.pdbx_description
1 polymer ?
#
loop_
_entity_poly.entity_id
_entity_poly.type
_entity_poly.pdbx_seq_one_letter_code
_entity_poly.pdbx_strand_id
1 'polypeptide(L)' 'MLGVFVNAMAVLILGILVFLSGFLAPILSPEIAANLSGTGGIMIIAICLSMLKLVDYKLANSLPAIFIPIIYGVILKIF' A
#
# COMPACT_ATOMS: atom_id res chain seq x y z
N MET A 1 14.91 1.94 30.02
CA MET A 1 14.70 3.33 29.57
C MET A 1 14.95 3.52 28.07
N LEU A 2 15.96 2.87 27.47
CA LEU A 2 16.26 3.00 26.02
C LEU A 2 15.08 2.66 25.07
N GLY A 3 14.29 1.64 25.40
CA GLY A 3 13.15 1.22 24.57
C GLY A 3 11.99 2.23 24.49
N VAL A 4 11.89 3.17 25.44
CA VAL A 4 10.85 4.21 25.42
C VAL A 4 11.19 5.28 24.38
N PHE A 5 12.47 5.64 24.25
CA PHE A 5 12.93 6.62 23.25
C PHE A 5 12.77 6.10 21.81
N VAL A 6 13.04 4.82 21.56
CA VAL A 6 12.83 4.19 20.24
C VAL A 6 11.34 4.15 19.89
N ASN A 7 10.48 3.82 20.86
CA ASN A 7 9.04 3.86 20.64
C ASN A 7 8.51 5.28 20.43
N ALA A 8 9.04 6.29 21.14
CA ALA A 8 8.67 7.69 20.93
C ALA A 8 9.00 8.16 19.51
N MET A 9 10.16 7.78 18.96
CA MET A 9 10.50 8.04 17.56
C MET A 9 9.57 7.31 16.58
N ALA A 10 9.26 6.04 16.82
CA ALA A 10 8.35 5.28 15.97
C ALA A 10 6.94 5.89 15.96
N VAL A 11 6.46 6.33 17.13
CA VAL A 11 5.16 7.01 17.26
C VAL A 11 5.16 8.36 16.55
N LEU A 12 6.27 9.11 16.58
CA LEU A 12 6.42 10.35 15.82
C LEU A 12 6.28 10.12 14.30
N ILE A 13 6.94 9.07 13.79
CA ILE A 13 6.89 8.70 12.37
C ILE A 13 5.49 8.25 11.97
N LEU A 14 4.85 7.41 12.79
CA LEU A 14 3.47 6.97 12.56
C LEU A 14 2.48 8.13 12.68
N GLY A 15 2.69 9.07 13.60
CA GLY A 15 1.86 10.26 13.76
C GLY A 15 1.90 11.18 12.53
N ILE A 16 3.09 11.37 11.94
CA ILE A 16 3.25 12.12 10.69
C ILE A 16 2.52 11.42 9.53
N LEU A 17 2.64 10.10 9.44
CA LEU A 17 1.91 9.30 8.44
C LEU A 17 0.39 9.41 8.60
N VAL A 18 -0.13 9.39 9.84
CA VAL A 18 -1.57 9.54 10.12
C VAL A 18 -2.06 10.96 9.80
N PHE A 19 -1.27 11.98 10.09
CA PHE A 19 -1.61 13.35 9.72
C PHE A 19 -1.68 13.52 8.19
N LEU A 20 -0.70 12.94 7.48
CA LEU A 20 -0.65 12.96 6.02
C LEU A 20 -1.76 12.10 5.39
N SER A 21 -2.15 11.00 6.04
CA SER A 21 -3.26 10.16 5.58
C SER A 21 -4.60 10.89 5.67
N GLY A 22 -4.77 11.81 6.63
CA GLY A 22 -5.94 12.69 6.69
C GLY A 22 -6.12 13.55 5.42
N PHE A 23 -5.00 13.99 4.82
CA PHE A 23 -5.00 14.70 3.54
C PHE A 23 -5.22 13.77 2.33
N LEU A 24 -4.79 12.51 2.43
CA LEU A 24 -4.96 11.48 1.39
C LEU A 24 -6.32 10.75 1.48
N ALA A 25 -7.02 10.83 2.60
CA ALA A 25 -8.35 10.24 2.81
C ALA A 25 -9.38 10.59 1.71
N PRO A 26 -9.49 11.84 1.19
CA PRO A 26 -10.41 12.14 0.10
C PRO A 26 -10.05 11.46 -1.23
N ILE A 27 -8.78 11.08 -1.40
CA ILE A 27 -8.25 10.36 -2.57
C ILE A 27 -8.50 8.85 -2.41
N LEU A 28 -8.40 8.31 -1.19
CA LEU A 28 -8.73 6.92 -0.87
C LEU A 28 -10.24 6.76 -0.62
N SER A 29 -11.03 6.90 -1.67
CA SER A 29 -12.45 6.52 -1.62
C SER A 29 -12.58 5.01 -1.31
N PRO A 30 -13.67 4.55 -0.68
CA PRO A 30 -13.84 3.15 -0.29
C PRO A 30 -13.65 2.16 -1.44
N GLU A 31 -14.02 2.55 -2.66
CA GLU A 31 -13.80 1.77 -3.88
C GLU A 31 -12.31 1.62 -4.24
N ILE A 32 -11.52 2.68 -4.09
CA ILE A 32 -10.09 2.68 -4.38
C ILE A 32 -9.35 1.83 -3.34
N ALA A 33 -9.75 1.93 -2.07
CA ALA A 33 -9.22 1.08 -1.01
C ALA A 33 -9.54 -0.41 -1.23
N ALA A 34 -10.76 -0.73 -1.68
CA ALA A 34 -11.15 -2.09 -2.03
C ALA A 34 -10.34 -2.65 -3.20
N ASN A 35 -10.15 -1.85 -4.26
CA ASN A 35 -9.32 -2.23 -5.42
C ASN A 35 -7.84 -2.40 -5.04
N LEU A 36 -7.32 -1.53 -4.17
CA LEU A 36 -5.96 -1.62 -3.65
C LEU A 36 -5.76 -2.90 -2.82
N SER A 37 -6.70 -3.21 -1.92
CA SER A 37 -6.67 -4.42 -1.10
C SER A 37 -6.78 -5.69 -1.95
N GLY A 38 -7.68 -5.71 -2.95
CA GLY A 38 -7.80 -6.81 -3.90
C GLY A 38 -6.52 -7.06 -4.70
N THR A 39 -5.91 -5.99 -5.22
CA THR A 39 -4.64 -6.08 -5.97
C THR A 39 -3.50 -6.56 -5.08
N GLY A 40 -3.43 -6.07 -3.84
CA GLY A 40 -2.45 -6.52 -2.85
C GLY A 40 -2.59 -8.02 -2.50
N GLY A 41 -3.81 -8.51 -2.33
CA GLY A 41 -4.07 -9.93 -2.07
C GLY A 41 -3.62 -10.84 -3.20
N ILE A 42 -3.91 -10.47 -4.45
CA ILE A 42 -3.43 -11.20 -5.64
C ILE A 42 -1.91 -11.18 -5.69
N MET A 43 -1.28 -10.04 -5.37
CA MET A 43 0.17 -9.96 -5.32
C MET A 43 0.72 -10.95 -4.30
N ILE A 44 0.21 -10.97 -3.06
CA ILE A 44 0.69 -11.91 -2.02
C ILE A 44 0.64 -13.36 -2.51
N ILE A 45 -0.44 -13.75 -3.19
CA ILE A 45 -0.55 -15.09 -3.80
C ILE A 45 0.58 -15.33 -4.82
N ALA A 46 0.84 -14.35 -5.70
CA ALA A 46 1.92 -14.42 -6.67
C ALA A 46 3.31 -14.49 -6.00
N ILE A 47 3.52 -13.77 -4.89
CA ILE A 47 4.76 -13.85 -4.09
C ILE A 47 4.94 -15.28 -3.58
N CYS A 48 3.90 -15.86 -2.96
CA CYS A 48 3.95 -17.21 -2.42
C CYS A 48 4.29 -18.23 -3.51
N LEU A 49 3.61 -18.17 -4.67
CA LEU A 49 3.89 -19.03 -5.83
C LEU A 49 5.33 -18.88 -6.34
N SER A 50 5.86 -17.66 -6.32
CA SER A 50 7.22 -17.39 -6.73
C SER A 50 8.27 -17.90 -5.75
N MET A 51 7.99 -17.82 -4.45
CA MET A 51 8.83 -18.42 -3.41
C MET A 51 8.87 -19.96 -3.53
N LEU A 52 7.80 -20.58 -4.03
CA LEU A 52 7.76 -22.01 -4.36
C LEU A 52 8.47 -22.35 -5.69
N LYS A 53 9.07 -21.37 -6.38
CA LYS A 53 9.70 -21.51 -7.72
C LYS A 53 8.78 -22.07 -8.81
N LEU A 54 7.46 -21.98 -8.61
CA LEU A 54 6.48 -22.42 -9.61
C LEU A 54 6.23 -21.34 -10.68
N VAL A 55 6.49 -20.07 -10.33
CA VAL A 55 6.32 -18.91 -11.21
C VAL A 55 7.51 -17.97 -11.02
N ASP A 56 8.21 -17.63 -12.10
CA ASP A 56 9.23 -16.56 -12.10
C ASP A 56 8.54 -15.19 -12.09
N TYR A 57 8.25 -14.68 -10.88
CA TYR A 57 7.58 -13.40 -10.70
C TYR A 57 8.57 -12.35 -10.22
N LYS A 58 8.84 -11.35 -11.07
CA LYS A 58 9.61 -10.16 -10.67
C LYS A 58 8.73 -9.26 -9.81
N LEU A 59 8.74 -9.55 -8.51
CA LEU A 59 8.04 -8.80 -7.46
C LEU A 59 8.35 -7.29 -7.53
N ALA A 60 9.61 -6.96 -7.79
CA ALA A 60 10.07 -5.58 -7.97
C ALA A 60 9.42 -4.86 -9.18
N ASN A 61 9.07 -5.59 -10.24
CA ASN A 61 8.38 -5.01 -11.41
C ASN A 61 6.87 -4.91 -11.22
N SER A 62 6.33 -5.61 -10.23
CA SER A 62 4.90 -5.66 -9.96
C SER A 62 4.48 -4.77 -8.80
N LEU A 63 5.40 -4.45 -7.88
CA LEU A 63 5.20 -3.44 -6.84
C LEU A 63 4.69 -2.10 -7.40
N PRO A 64 5.20 -1.59 -8.54
CA PRO A 64 4.67 -0.39 -9.20
C PRO A 64 3.21 -0.56 -9.66
N ALA A 65 2.76 -1.77 -9.98
CA ALA A 65 1.39 -2.03 -10.44
C ALA A 65 0.34 -1.83 -9.33
N ILE A 66 0.73 -1.86 -8.05
CA ILE A 66 -0.16 -1.52 -6.92
C ILE A 66 -0.64 -0.06 -7.01
N PHE A 67 0.10 0.83 -7.67
CA PHE A 67 -0.30 2.22 -7.86
C PHE A 67 -1.36 2.40 -8.97
N ILE A 68 -1.61 1.40 -9.83
CA ILE A 68 -2.62 1.48 -10.89
C ILE A 68 -4.03 1.76 -10.36
N PRO A 69 -4.58 1.04 -9.35
CA PRO A 69 -5.90 1.34 -8.81
C PRO A 69 -6.00 2.74 -8.20
N ILE A 70 -4.88 3.29 -7.68
CA ILE A 70 -4.83 4.67 -7.18
C ILE A 70 -4.93 5.66 -8.34
N ILE A 71 -4.15 5.47 -9.41
CA ILE A 71 -4.17 6.32 -10.60
C ILE A 71 -5.54 6.27 -11.27
N TYR A 72 -6.12 5.08 -11.43
CA TYR A 72 -7.45 4.90 -12.02
C TYR A 72 -8.54 5.56 -11.18
N GLY A 73 -8.47 5.43 -9.85
CA GLY A 73 -9.38 6.08 -8.92
C GLY A 73 -9.32 7.61 -8.97
N VAL A 74 -8.13 8.19 -9.12
CA VAL A 74 -7.95 9.63 -9.26
C VAL A 74 -8.55 10.14 -10.58
N ILE A 75 -8.37 9.41 -11.68
CA ILE A 75 -8.91 9.78 -13.00
C ILE A 75 -10.45 9.79 -12.98
N LEU A 76 -11.07 8.75 -12.41
CA LEU A 76 -12.54 8.66 -12.28
C LEU A 76 -13.16 9.72 -11.35
N LYS A 77 -12.41 10.22 -10.36
CA LYS A 77 -12.85 11.30 -9.47
C LYS A 77 -12.76 12.69 -10.10
N ILE A 78 -11.96 12.83 -11.16
CA ILE A 78 -11.69 14.10 -11.85
C ILE A 78 -12.59 14.31 -13.08
N PHE A 79 -13.09 13.24 -13.68
CA PHE A 79 -14.04 13.24 -14.79
C PHE A 79 -15.48 13.01 -14.30
#